data_AF-A0A925D9E4-F1
#
_entry.id   AF-A0A925D9E4-F1
#
_cell.length_a   1.000
_cell.length_b   1.000
_cell.length_c   1.000
_cell.angle_alpha   90.00
_cell.angle_beta   90.00
_cell.angle_gamma   90.00
#
_symmetry.space_group_name_H-M   'P 1'
#
loop_
_entity.id
_entity.type
_entity.pdbx_description
1 polymer ?
#
loop_
_entity_poly.entity_id
_entity_poly.type
_entity_poly.pdbx_seq_one_letter_code
_entity_poly.pdbx_strand_id
1 'polypeptide(L)'
;MPVARAAALMPDAHVGYGLPIGGVLALENAVIPYAVGVDIACRMKLSILDTPPASLDTKFESYKSAIVRGTRFGIGSEYETPQDHPVMDEDWQITRVTREHKDKARRQLGTSGSGNRFVEFGVVTTRLIPGGRMPARGSAST
;
A
#
# COMPACT_ATOMS: atom_id res chain seq x y z
N MET A 1 27.98 -10.09 4.33
CA MET A 1 27.72 -9.43 3.03
C MET A 1 28.62 -8.21 2.91
N PRO A 2 29.59 -8.16 1.98
CA PRO A 2 30.61 -7.12 1.93
C PRO A 2 30.09 -5.70 1.62
N VAL A 3 28.89 -5.60 1.05
CA VAL A 3 28.20 -4.34 0.71
C VAL A 3 27.32 -3.77 1.84
N ALA A 4 27.12 -4.51 2.93
CA ALA A 4 26.27 -4.06 4.04
C ALA A 4 27.03 -3.07 4.96
N ARG A 5 26.32 -2.03 5.42
CA ARG A 5 26.86 -1.00 6.33
C ARG A 5 26.19 -1.00 7.70
N ALA A 6 24.89 -1.24 7.74
CA ALA A 6 24.12 -1.35 8.98
C ALA A 6 22.90 -2.23 8.76
N ALA A 7 22.38 -2.82 9.84
CA ALA A 7 21.15 -3.58 9.81
C ALA A 7 20.36 -3.39 11.11
N ALA A 8 19.04 -3.49 11.03
CA ALA A 8 18.13 -3.48 12.16
C ALA A 8 16.96 -4.44 11.92
N LEU A 9 16.33 -4.90 13.00
CA LEU A 9 15.09 -5.65 12.97
C LEU A 9 14.03 -4.88 13.74
N MET A 10 12.84 -4.79 13.15
CA MET A 10 11.66 -4.28 13.81
C MET A 10 11.10 -5.34 14.79
N PRO A 11 10.34 -4.93 15.82
CA PRO A 11 9.80 -5.87 16.83
C PRO A 11 8.88 -6.96 16.28
N ASP A 12 8.33 -6.77 15.08
CA ASP A 12 7.45 -7.69 14.35
C ASP A 12 8.23 -8.61 13.38
N ALA A 13 9.57 -8.61 13.46
CA ALA A 13 10.40 -9.35 12.53
C ALA A 13 10.15 -10.86 12.59
N HIS A 14 10.05 -11.46 11.40
CA HIS A 14 9.84 -12.89 11.23
C HIS A 14 10.45 -13.38 9.90
N VAL A 15 10.36 -14.70 9.67
CA VAL A 15 10.96 -15.35 8.50
C VAL A 15 10.46 -14.71 7.21
N GLY A 16 11.40 -14.28 6.36
CA GLY A 16 11.15 -13.72 5.04
C GLY A 16 11.99 -14.42 3.96
N TYR A 17 11.83 -13.99 2.71
CA TYR A 17 12.57 -14.55 1.58
C TYR A 17 13.78 -13.64 1.26
N GLY A 18 14.98 -14.05 1.69
CA GLY A 18 16.21 -13.27 1.54
C GLY A 18 16.54 -12.43 2.77
N LEU A 19 15.75 -11.38 3.03
CA LEU A 19 15.80 -10.61 4.29
C LEU A 19 14.57 -10.96 5.15
N PRO A 20 14.67 -10.99 6.50
CA PRO A 20 13.49 -11.07 7.36
C PRO A 20 12.49 -9.96 7.06
N ILE A 21 11.20 -10.28 7.10
CA ILE A 21 10.15 -9.24 7.11
C ILE A 21 10.36 -8.41 8.39
N GLY A 22 10.21 -7.09 8.30
CA GLY A 22 10.59 -6.17 9.38
C GLY A 22 12.10 -5.90 9.47
N GLY A 23 12.90 -6.39 8.53
CA GLY A 23 14.33 -6.07 8.45
C GLY A 23 14.61 -4.77 7.72
N VAL A 24 15.60 -4.02 8.21
CA VAL A 24 16.19 -2.87 7.51
C VAL A 24 17.65 -3.19 7.25
N LEU A 25 18.10 -3.04 6.00
CA LEU A 25 19.48 -3.28 5.59
C LEU A 25 20.01 -2.08 4.81
N ALA A 26 20.98 -1.38 5.37
CA ALA A 26 21.69 -0.31 4.68
C ALA A 26 22.84 -0.90 3.85
N LEU A 27 22.86 -0.59 2.57
CA LEU A 27 23.84 -1.06 1.60
C LEU A 27 24.64 0.11 1.06
N GLU A 28 25.91 -0.11 0.73
CA GLU A 28 26.71 0.84 -0.05
C GLU A 28 26.81 0.37 -1.49
N ASN A 29 26.43 1.25 -2.43
CA ASN A 29 26.56 1.05 -3.88
C ASN A 29 25.95 -0.26 -4.40
N ALA A 30 24.86 -0.74 -3.78
CA ALA A 30 24.21 -1.99 -4.14
C ALA A 30 22.69 -1.94 -3.90
N VAL A 31 21.95 -2.69 -4.71
CA VAL A 31 20.51 -2.95 -4.52
C VAL A 31 20.32 -4.47 -4.48
N ILE A 32 19.54 -4.94 -3.51
CA ILE A 32 19.19 -6.35 -3.38
C ILE A 32 17.65 -6.45 -3.52
N PRO A 33 17.11 -6.83 -4.69
CA PRO A 33 15.66 -6.88 -4.90
C PRO A 33 14.92 -7.75 -3.87
N TYR A 34 15.50 -8.88 -3.47
CA TYR A 34 14.91 -9.74 -2.44
C TYR A 34 14.87 -9.11 -1.04
N ALA A 35 15.66 -8.07 -0.77
CA ALA A 35 15.57 -7.30 0.47
C ALA A 35 14.45 -6.25 0.45
N VAL A 36 13.86 -5.94 -0.72
CA VAL A 36 12.70 -5.05 -0.86
C VAL A 36 11.38 -5.81 -0.66
N GLY A 37 11.34 -7.06 -1.12
CA GLY A 37 10.16 -7.90 -1.11
C GLY A 37 9.51 -8.02 -2.49
N VAL A 38 8.64 -9.03 -2.64
CA VAL A 38 7.96 -9.33 -3.92
C VAL A 38 6.79 -8.38 -4.17
N ASP A 39 6.08 -7.98 -3.11
CA ASP A 39 5.00 -6.99 -3.19
C ASP A 39 5.57 -5.57 -3.05
N ILE A 40 6.23 -5.12 -4.11
CA ILE A 40 6.98 -3.86 -4.12
C ILE A 40 6.04 -2.70 -3.83
N ALA A 41 6.42 -1.90 -2.82
CA ALA A 41 5.67 -0.74 -2.34
C ALA A 41 4.28 -1.06 -1.76
N CYS A 42 4.10 -2.28 -1.24
CA CYS A 42 3.01 -2.63 -0.32
C CYS A 42 3.08 -1.72 0.91
N ARG A 43 1.99 -1.04 1.23
CA ARG A 43 1.97 0.03 2.24
C ARG A 43 0.56 0.32 2.74
N MET A 44 0.48 1.17 3.76
CA MET A 44 -0.78 1.68 4.30
C MET A 44 -1.02 3.12 3.86
N LYS A 45 -2.25 3.42 3.44
CA LYS A 45 -2.71 4.80 3.18
C LYS A 45 -3.84 5.15 4.13
N LEU A 46 -3.69 6.26 4.86
CA LEU A 46 -4.73 6.78 5.76
C LEU A 46 -5.32 8.09 5.19
N SER A 47 -6.65 8.16 5.14
CA SER A 47 -7.40 9.38 4.81
C SER A 47 -8.33 9.72 5.97
N ILE A 48 -8.26 10.96 6.46
CA ILE A 48 -9.11 11.44 7.56
C ILE A 48 -10.27 12.23 6.95
N LEU A 49 -11.49 11.80 7.27
CA LEU A 49 -12.73 12.46 6.84
C LEU A 49 -13.29 13.29 7.99
N ASP A 50 -13.79 14.48 7.66
CA ASP A 50 -14.48 15.36 8.61
C ASP A 50 -15.93 14.89 8.78
N THR A 51 -16.10 13.75 9.46
CA THR A 51 -17.40 13.12 9.68
C THR A 51 -17.52 12.64 11.13
N PRO A 52 -18.70 12.77 11.77
CA PRO A 52 -18.89 12.27 13.13
C PRO A 52 -18.64 10.76 13.27
N PRO A 53 -17.98 10.28 14.34
CA PRO A 53 -17.74 8.85 14.58
C PRO A 53 -19.01 7.99 14.57
N ALA A 54 -20.12 8.51 15.12
CA ALA A 54 -21.43 7.85 15.12
C ALA A 54 -21.99 7.57 13.71
N SER A 55 -21.41 8.17 12.66
CA SER A 55 -21.77 7.86 11.28
C SER A 55 -21.37 6.44 10.87
N LEU A 56 -20.36 5.83 11.52
CA LEU A 56 -19.93 4.46 11.21
C LEU A 56 -21.06 3.45 11.43
N ASP A 57 -21.87 3.67 12.46
CA ASP A 57 -23.05 2.84 12.76
C ASP A 57 -24.25 3.26 11.90
N THR A 58 -24.58 4.56 11.91
CA THR A 58 -25.81 5.07 11.26
C THR A 58 -25.76 5.03 9.73
N LYS A 59 -24.57 4.98 9.12
CA LYS A 59 -24.35 4.93 7.67
C LYS A 59 -23.52 3.71 7.23
N PHE A 60 -23.49 2.66 8.03
CA PHE A 60 -22.70 1.46 7.79
C PHE A 60 -22.83 0.93 6.35
N GLU A 61 -24.06 0.74 5.86
CA GLU A 61 -24.30 0.21 4.50
C GLU A 61 -23.79 1.15 3.41
N SER A 62 -23.84 2.47 3.62
CA SER A 62 -23.28 3.44 2.68
C SER A 62 -21.76 3.31 2.58
N TYR A 63 -21.08 3.12 3.71
CA TYR A 63 -19.63 2.97 3.75
C TYR A 63 -19.18 1.63 3.19
N LYS A 64 -19.86 0.54 3.57
CA LYS A 64 -19.64 -0.78 2.97
C LYS A 64 -19.82 -0.73 1.45
N SER A 65 -20.90 -0.12 0.97
CA SER A 65 -21.16 0.07 -0.46
C SER A 65 -20.05 0.88 -1.14
N ALA A 66 -19.55 1.95 -0.50
CA ALA A 66 -18.43 2.73 -1.03
C ALA A 66 -17.16 1.89 -1.21
N ILE A 67 -16.81 1.02 -0.26
CA ILE A 67 -15.66 0.11 -0.38
C ILE A 67 -15.88 -0.90 -1.50
N VAL A 68 -17.01 -1.61 -1.50
CA VAL A 68 -17.28 -2.70 -2.47
C VAL A 68 -17.37 -2.17 -3.90
N ARG A 69 -17.82 -0.93 -4.09
CA ARG A 69 -17.85 -0.27 -5.40
C ARG A 69 -16.52 0.37 -5.77
N GLY A 70 -15.75 0.82 -4.77
CA GLY A 70 -14.49 1.54 -4.97
C GLY A 70 -13.29 0.64 -5.30
N THR A 71 -13.34 -0.64 -4.94
CA THR A 71 -12.24 -1.59 -5.20
C THR A 71 -12.75 -3.02 -5.45
N ARG A 72 -11.87 -3.92 -5.89
CA ARG A 72 -12.09 -5.36 -5.98
C ARG A 72 -11.10 -6.12 -5.10
N PHE A 73 -11.57 -7.17 -4.45
CA PHE A 73 -10.76 -8.07 -3.62
C PHE A 73 -10.76 -9.48 -4.20
N GLY A 74 -9.65 -10.19 -4.01
CA GLY A 74 -9.46 -11.56 -4.47
C GLY A 74 -8.22 -11.75 -5.34
N ILE A 75 -7.77 -13.01 -5.45
CA ILE A 75 -6.69 -13.39 -6.35
C ILE A 75 -7.21 -13.29 -7.78
N GLY A 76 -6.49 -12.56 -8.64
CA GLY A 76 -6.85 -12.45 -10.05
C GLY A 76 -8.08 -11.57 -10.31
N SER A 77 -8.55 -10.80 -9.32
CA SER A 77 -9.62 -9.84 -9.52
C SER A 77 -9.19 -8.76 -10.52
N GLU A 78 -10.09 -8.44 -11.44
CA GLU A 78 -9.88 -7.49 -12.52
C GLU A 78 -11.14 -6.63 -12.68
N TYR A 79 -11.00 -5.46 -13.29
CA TYR A 79 -12.15 -4.68 -13.74
C TYR A 79 -12.52 -5.06 -15.17
N GLU A 80 -13.81 -5.24 -15.45
CA GLU A 80 -14.32 -5.45 -16.81
C GLU A 80 -13.95 -4.27 -17.73
N THR A 81 -14.10 -3.04 -17.21
CA THR A 81 -13.60 -1.82 -17.85
C THR A 81 -12.32 -1.38 -17.13
N PRO A 82 -11.15 -1.43 -17.79
CA PRO A 82 -9.88 -1.04 -17.17
C PRO A 82 -9.93 0.38 -16.62
N GLN A 83 -9.35 0.58 -15.44
CA GLN A 83 -9.21 1.91 -14.85
C GLN A 83 -8.19 2.72 -15.65
N ASP A 84 -8.44 4.03 -15.76
CA ASP A 84 -7.50 4.93 -16.41
C ASP A 84 -6.55 5.56 -15.37
N HIS A 85 -5.27 5.66 -15.72
CA HIS A 85 -4.26 6.25 -14.86
C HIS A 85 -2.99 6.56 -15.68
N PRO A 86 -2.33 7.72 -15.46
CA PRO A 86 -1.15 8.14 -16.21
C PRO A 86 0.01 7.15 -16.22
N VAL A 87 0.12 6.31 -15.19
CA VAL A 87 1.14 5.23 -15.11
C VAL A 87 1.11 4.29 -16.33
N MET A 88 -0.02 4.16 -17.00
CA MET A 88 -0.14 3.28 -18.17
C MET A 88 0.47 3.88 -19.45
N ASP A 89 0.70 5.20 -19.44
CA ASP A 89 1.32 5.97 -20.52
C ASP A 89 2.85 6.08 -20.35
N GLU A 90 3.38 5.72 -19.18
CA GLU A 90 4.81 5.68 -18.90
C GLU A 90 5.57 4.64 -19.76
N ASP A 91 6.90 4.71 -19.74
CA ASP A 91 7.72 3.72 -20.45
C ASP A 91 7.76 2.38 -19.71
N TRP A 92 7.00 1.40 -20.20
CA TRP A 92 7.01 0.03 -19.68
C TRP A 92 8.12 -0.84 -20.31
N GLN A 93 8.90 -0.33 -21.25
CA GLN A 93 9.96 -1.07 -21.95
C GLN A 93 11.31 -1.08 -21.22
N ILE A 94 11.44 -0.28 -20.15
CA ILE A 94 12.68 -0.09 -19.36
C ILE A 94 13.30 -1.44 -18.94
N THR A 95 12.47 -2.43 -18.61
CA THR A 95 12.93 -3.78 -18.30
C THR A 95 12.05 -4.85 -18.95
N ARG A 96 12.55 -6.08 -19.01
CA ARG A 96 11.74 -7.25 -19.38
C ARG A 96 10.55 -7.43 -18.44
N VAL A 97 10.76 -7.26 -17.13
CA VAL A 97 9.73 -7.49 -16.10
C VAL A 97 8.57 -6.51 -16.28
N THR A 98 8.85 -5.22 -16.41
CA THR A 98 7.81 -4.20 -16.64
C THR A 98 7.05 -4.52 -17.92
N ARG A 99 7.74 -4.81 -19.03
CA ARG A 99 7.10 -5.12 -20.31
C ARG A 99 6.15 -6.30 -20.22
N GLU A 100 6.59 -7.41 -19.62
CA GLU A 100 5.79 -8.64 -19.50
C GLU A 100 4.56 -8.47 -18.57
N HIS A 101 4.60 -7.50 -17.65
CA HIS A 101 3.54 -7.31 -16.66
C HIS A 101 2.58 -6.15 -16.99
N LYS A 102 2.79 -5.39 -18.07
CA LYS A 102 1.96 -4.23 -18.43
C LYS A 102 0.47 -4.59 -18.54
N ASP A 103 0.13 -5.66 -19.25
CA ASP A 103 -1.27 -6.04 -19.47
C ASP A 103 -1.94 -6.50 -18.17
N LYS A 104 -1.21 -7.25 -17.34
CA LYS A 104 -1.69 -7.65 -16.01
C LYS A 104 -1.92 -6.42 -15.14
N ALA A 105 -0.98 -5.48 -15.13
CA ALA A 105 -1.13 -4.22 -14.40
C ALA A 105 -2.36 -3.44 -14.88
N ARG A 106 -2.60 -3.33 -16.19
CA ARG A 106 -3.78 -2.63 -16.74
C ARG A 106 -5.10 -3.22 -16.27
N ARG A 107 -5.22 -4.56 -16.21
CA ARG A 107 -6.46 -5.23 -15.79
C ARG A 107 -6.70 -5.18 -14.27
N GLN A 108 -5.61 -5.17 -13.49
CA GLN A 108 -5.66 -5.20 -12.02
C GLN A 108 -5.51 -3.82 -11.37
N LEU A 109 -5.27 -2.78 -12.15
CA LEU A 109 -5.16 -1.41 -11.66
C LEU A 109 -6.44 -0.99 -10.92
N GLY A 110 -6.26 -0.45 -9.72
CA GLY A 110 -7.37 -0.05 -8.84
C GLY A 110 -7.97 -1.17 -7.99
N THR A 111 -7.47 -2.41 -8.11
CA THR A 111 -7.90 -3.52 -7.24
C THR A 111 -7.08 -3.58 -5.95
N SER A 112 -7.68 -4.08 -4.87
CA SER A 112 -6.99 -4.32 -3.59
C SER A 112 -6.28 -5.68 -3.56
N GLY A 113 -6.66 -6.62 -4.41
CA GLY A 113 -6.09 -7.97 -4.43
C GLY A 113 -6.46 -8.79 -3.19
N SER A 114 -5.52 -9.63 -2.71
CA SER A 114 -5.73 -10.60 -1.64
C SER A 114 -4.58 -10.62 -0.63
N GLY A 115 -4.61 -11.54 0.34
CA GLY A 115 -3.58 -11.68 1.37
C GLY A 115 -3.87 -10.76 2.56
N ASN A 116 -2.87 -10.00 3.00
CA ASN A 116 -2.99 -9.02 4.09
C ASN A 116 -3.47 -7.63 3.61
N ARG A 117 -4.11 -7.55 2.44
CA ARG A 117 -4.57 -6.30 1.83
C ARG A 117 -6.05 -6.08 2.17
N PHE A 118 -6.36 -4.98 2.84
CA PHE A 118 -7.71 -4.65 3.29
C PHE A 118 -7.97 -3.13 3.19
N VAL A 119 -9.25 -2.76 3.26
CA VAL A 119 -9.72 -1.37 3.38
C VAL A 119 -10.78 -1.35 4.46
N GLU A 120 -10.66 -0.43 5.40
CA GLU A 120 -11.59 -0.30 6.51
C GLU A 120 -11.89 1.17 6.84
N PHE A 121 -13.03 1.39 7.49
CA PHE A 121 -13.34 2.65 8.15
C PHE A 121 -13.17 2.46 9.65
N GLY A 122 -12.57 3.45 10.31
CA GLY A 122 -12.35 3.43 11.75
C GLY A 122 -12.39 4.83 12.34
N VAL A 123 -12.37 4.88 13.68
CA VAL A 123 -12.33 6.14 14.42
C VAL A 123 -10.89 6.52 14.70
N VAL A 124 -10.49 7.72 14.27
CA VAL A 124 -9.18 8.27 14.59
C VAL A 124 -9.32 9.14 15.85
N THR A 125 -8.63 8.75 16.93
CA THR A 125 -8.53 9.59 18.14
C THR A 125 -7.20 10.32 18.11
N THR A 126 -7.24 11.65 18.00
CA THR A 126 -6.03 12.47 18.10
C THR A 126 -5.90 13.06 19.49
N ARG A 127 -4.73 12.87 20.12
CA ARG A 127 -4.35 13.63 21.30
C ARG A 127 -3.59 14.88 20.84
N LEU A 128 -4.06 16.06 21.24
CA LEU A 128 -3.29 17.29 21.05
C LEU A 128 -2.07 17.22 21.98
N ILE A 129 -0.90 17.02 21.40
CA ILE A 129 0.36 17.27 22.08
C ILE A 129 0.58 18.78 22.03
N PRO A 130 0.84 19.48 23.16
CA PRO A 130 1.14 20.91 23.14
C PRO A 130 2.27 21.21 22.13
N GLY A 131 1.98 22.03 21.11
CA GLY A 131 2.91 22.35 20.03
C GLY A 131 2.85 21.45 18.78
N GLY A 132 2.07 20.37 18.78
CA GLY A 132 1.86 19.50 17.62
C GLY A 132 0.82 20.06 16.65
N ARG A 133 1.18 20.28 15.38
CA ARG A 133 0.21 20.58 14.32
C ARG A 133 -0.46 19.29 13.86
N MET A 134 -1.80 19.28 13.81
CA MET A 134 -2.53 18.26 13.04
C MET A 134 -2.21 18.49 11.55
N PRO A 135 -1.83 17.48 10.77
CA PRO A 135 -1.68 17.66 9.33
C PRO A 135 -3.05 18.02 8.74
N ALA A 136 -3.20 19.27 8.31
CA ALA A 136 -4.38 19.73 7.60
C ALA A 136 -4.47 18.97 6.28
N ARG A 137 -5.57 18.20 6.10
CA ARG A 137 -5.95 17.53 4.84
C ARG A 137 -4.74 16.98 4.05
N GLY A 138 -4.05 16.00 4.62
CA GLY A 138 -3.00 15.24 3.93
C GLY A 138 -3.44 13.79 3.77
N SER A 139 -3.44 13.27 2.54
CA SER A 139 -3.37 11.82 2.36
C SER A 139 -2.07 11.36 2.98
N ALA A 140 -2.12 10.58 4.06
CA ALA A 140 -0.93 10.00 4.63
C ALA A 140 -0.43 8.93 3.64
N SER A 141 0.60 9.27 2.88
CA SER A 141 1.45 8.30 2.20
C SER A 141 2.54 7.88 3.17
N THR A 142 2.33 6.74 3.83
CA THR A 142 3.42 5.87 4.26
C THR A 142 3.62 4.83 3.19
#